data_AF-G3IN90-F1
#
_entry.id   AF-G3IN90-F1
#
_cell.length_a   1.000
_cell.length_b   1.000
_cell.length_c   1.000
_cell.angle_alpha   90.00
_cell.angle_beta   90.00
_cell.angle_gamma   90.00
#
_symmetry.space_group_name_H-M   'P 1'
#
loop_
_entity.id
_entity.type
_entity.pdbx_description
1 polymer ?
#
loop_
_entity_poly.entity_id
_entity_poly.type
_entity_poly.pdbx_seq_one_letter_code
_entity_poly.pdbx_strand_id
1 'polypeptide(L)'
;MSSLFLRTTKSLVRELGRKGELVPVDSLSRSPRLRPFCLVRKKHRRYLWPWDTPLIPTDFSLLDLLEPGCPEPEVNHSSPINVWEKVAGGLTGAVSLSTGLQGQVTGGSNSAYISALAVQTLWVSPCTWEMLLEKR
;
A
#
# COMPACT_ATOMS: atom_id res chain seq x y z
N MET A 1 16.26 4.23 -3.94
CA MET A 1 15.72 2.88 -4.25
C MET A 1 14.42 2.66 -3.49
N SER A 2 13.38 2.07 -4.10
CA SER A 2 12.17 1.68 -3.37
C SER A 2 12.48 0.53 -2.41
N SER A 3 11.94 0.59 -1.18
CA SER A 3 12.08 -0.47 -0.18
C SER A 3 11.44 -1.77 -0.67
N LEU A 4 11.93 -2.91 -0.17
CA LEU A 4 11.34 -4.23 -0.46
C LEU A 4 9.84 -4.23 -0.11
N PHE A 5 9.48 -3.68 1.06
CA PHE A 5 8.09 -3.51 1.47
C PHE A 5 7.24 -2.75 0.44
N LEU A 6 7.67 -1.57 0.00
CA LEU A 6 6.92 -0.77 -0.98
C LEU A 6 6.81 -1.47 -2.35
N ARG A 7 7.82 -2.25 -2.74
CA ARG A 7 7.75 -3.04 -3.99
C ARG A 7 6.68 -4.12 -3.87
N THR A 8 6.71 -4.88 -2.79
CA THR A 8 5.76 -5.97 -2.52
C THR A 8 4.33 -5.43 -2.39
N THR A 9 4.08 -4.35 -1.65
CA THR A 9 2.73 -3.77 -1.54
C THR A 9 2.20 -3.23 -2.86
N LYS A 10 3.07 -2.64 -3.71
CA LYS A 10 2.70 -2.25 -5.08
C LYS A 10 2.32 -3.45 -5.95
N SER A 11 3.04 -4.56 -5.80
CA SER A 11 2.75 -5.80 -6.52
C SER A 11 1.40 -6.37 -6.07
N LEU A 12 1.18 -6.48 -4.75
CA LEU A 12 -0.07 -6.94 -4.15
C LEU A 12 -1.27 -6.11 -4.62
N VAL A 13 -1.16 -4.78 -4.65
CA VAL A 13 -2.24 -3.90 -5.13
C VAL A 13 -2.54 -4.12 -6.62
N ARG A 14 -1.52 -4.43 -7.43
CA ARG A 14 -1.73 -4.73 -8.86
C ARG A 14 -2.38 -6.08 -9.09
N GLU A 15 -2.11 -7.06 -8.23
CA GLU A 15 -2.66 -8.41 -8.35
C GLU A 15 -4.07 -8.54 -7.77
N LEU A 16 -4.31 -7.94 -6.60
CA LEU A 16 -5.57 -8.07 -5.86
C LEU A 16 -6.57 -6.95 -6.15
N GLY A 17 -6.09 -5.76 -6.52
CA GLY A 17 -6.91 -4.57 -6.66
C GLY A 17 -7.47 -4.40 -8.07
N ARG A 18 -8.75 -4.04 -8.17
CA ARG A 18 -9.23 -3.36 -9.38
C ARG A 18 -8.60 -1.96 -9.44
N LYS A 19 -8.41 -1.45 -10.65
CA LYS A 19 -7.69 -0.19 -10.88
C LYS A 19 -8.35 0.96 -10.09
N GLY A 20 -7.67 1.43 -9.05
CA GLY A 20 -8.05 2.60 -8.26
C GLY A 20 -8.72 2.31 -6.90
N GLU A 21 -8.98 1.06 -6.55
CA GLU A 21 -9.63 0.69 -5.27
C GLU A 21 -8.65 0.55 -4.10
N LEU A 22 -7.42 0.11 -4.38
CA LEU A 22 -6.38 -0.10 -3.37
C LEU A 22 -5.21 0.86 -3.57
N VAL A 23 -4.66 1.35 -2.45
CA VAL A 23 -3.47 2.22 -2.41
C VAL A 23 -2.35 1.49 -1.69
N PRO A 24 -1.16 1.33 -2.29
CA PRO A 24 -0.06 0.62 -1.65
C PRO A 24 0.51 1.42 -0.48
N VAL A 25 0.69 0.74 0.66
CA VAL A 25 1.35 1.32 1.83
C VAL A 25 2.87 1.35 1.61
N ASP A 26 3.51 2.45 1.99
CA ASP A 26 4.93 2.69 1.73
C ASP A 26 5.88 2.26 2.85
N SER A 27 5.37 2.14 4.08
CA SER A 27 6.13 1.74 5.25
C SER A 27 5.31 0.90 6.23
N LEU A 28 5.96 -0.13 6.80
CA LEU A 28 5.39 -0.93 7.88
C LEU A 28 5.12 -0.09 9.13
N SER A 29 5.93 0.93 9.40
CA SER A 29 5.75 1.80 10.59
C SER A 29 4.44 2.62 10.56
N ARG A 30 3.86 2.82 9.37
CA ARG A 30 2.58 3.51 9.20
C ARG A 30 1.37 2.57 9.23
N SER A 31 1.59 1.26 9.14
CA SER A 31 0.52 0.27 9.07
C SER A 31 -0.45 0.29 10.27
N PRO A 32 -0.04 0.58 11.52
CA PRO A 32 -0.98 0.63 12.63
C PRO A 32 -2.03 1.73 12.50
N ARG A 33 -1.73 2.79 11.72
CA ARG A 33 -2.59 3.97 11.51
C ARG A 33 -3.35 3.92 10.18
N LEU A 34 -3.31 2.77 9.50
CA LEU A 34 -3.98 2.51 8.23
C LEU A 34 -4.86 1.26 8.36
N ARG A 35 -5.65 1.22 9.43
CA ARG A 35 -6.63 0.17 9.73
C ARG A 35 -8.04 0.68 9.46
N PRO A 36 -9.06 -0.20 9.39
CA PRO A 36 -10.45 0.25 9.38
C PRO A 36 -10.71 1.30 10.46
N PHE A 37 -11.55 2.29 10.15
CA PHE A 37 -11.86 3.48 10.96
C PHE A 37 -10.73 4.51 11.16
N CYS A 38 -9.46 4.23 10.85
CA CYS A 38 -8.41 5.26 10.93
C CYS A 38 -8.65 6.38 9.92
N LEU A 39 -8.50 7.63 10.36
CA LEU A 39 -8.64 8.79 9.49
C LEU A 39 -7.34 9.09 8.75
N VAL A 40 -7.45 9.39 7.46
CA VAL A 40 -6.33 9.74 6.60
C VAL A 40 -6.55 11.09 5.93
N ARG A 41 -5.46 11.82 5.72
CA ARG A 41 -5.47 13.08 4.98
C ARG A 41 -4.94 12.84 3.57
N LYS A 42 -5.69 13.30 2.58
CA LYS A 42 -5.21 13.33 1.20
C LYS A 42 -4.35 14.58 1.00
N LYS A 43 -3.10 14.42 0.56
CA LYS A 43 -2.24 15.58 0.25
C LYS A 43 -2.75 16.28 -1.01
N HIS A 44 -3.27 17.50 -0.90
CA HIS A 44 -3.71 18.25 -2.07
C HIS A 44 -2.53 18.53 -3.02
N ARG A 45 -2.61 18.04 -4.26
CA ARG A 45 -1.65 18.32 -5.34
C ARG A 45 -2.44 18.96 -6.49
N ARG A 46 -1.97 20.11 -6.99
CA ARG A 46 -2.64 20.87 -8.08
C ARG A 46 -2.71 20.11 -9.40
N TYR A 47 -1.82 19.14 -9.60
CA TYR A 47 -1.71 18.35 -10.83
C TYR A 47 -1.26 16.95 -10.42
N LEU A 48 -2.13 15.93 -10.47
CA LEU A 48 -1.78 14.50 -10.58
C LEU A 48 -3.05 13.64 -10.55
N TRP A 49 -2.99 12.49 -11.23
CA TRP A 49 -4.01 11.46 -11.24
C TRP A 49 -4.39 11.01 -9.79
N PRO A 50 -5.64 10.63 -9.50
CA PRO A 50 -6.11 10.31 -8.15
C PRO A 50 -5.31 9.19 -7.46
N TRP A 51 -4.70 8.30 -8.24
CA TRP A 51 -3.92 7.14 -7.78
C TRP A 51 -2.51 7.49 -7.26
N ASP A 52 -1.97 8.66 -7.60
CA ASP A 52 -0.60 9.07 -7.24
C ASP A 52 -0.53 9.95 -5.99
N THR A 53 -1.68 10.21 -5.35
CA THR A 53 -1.71 11.08 -4.18
C THR A 53 -1.51 10.27 -2.90
N PRO A 54 -0.42 10.51 -2.13
CA PRO A 54 -0.18 9.77 -0.91
C PRO A 54 -1.24 10.11 0.15
N LEU A 55 -1.76 9.06 0.78
CA LEU A 55 -2.55 9.16 2.01
C LEU A 55 -1.61 9.35 3.19
N ILE A 56 -1.87 10.36 3.99
CA ILE A 56 -1.12 10.67 5.20
C ILE A 56 -1.95 10.17 6.39
N PRO A 57 -1.51 9.14 7.13
CA PRO A 57 -2.21 8.68 8.32
C PRO A 57 -2.24 9.77 9.39
N THR A 58 -3.34 9.84 10.12
CA THR A 58 -3.47 10.69 11.31
C THR A 58 -3.34 9.85 12.58
N ASP A 59 -3.34 10.53 13.73
CA ASP A 59 -3.37 9.88 15.04
C ASP A 59 -4.80 9.61 15.53
N PHE A 60 -5.81 9.93 14.71
CA PHE A 60 -7.23 9.82 15.07
C PHE A 60 -7.92 8.71 14.29
N SER A 61 -8.85 8.04 14.96
CA SER A 61 -9.84 7.15 14.37
C SER A 61 -11.22 7.80 14.38
N LEU A 62 -12.14 7.28 13.58
CA LEU A 62 -13.53 7.68 13.65
C LEU A 62 -14.12 7.41 15.04
N LEU A 63 -13.66 6.36 15.72
CA LEU A 63 -14.17 5.96 17.03
C LEU A 63 -13.88 7.02 18.10
N ASP A 64 -12.78 7.76 17.97
CA ASP A 64 -12.43 8.87 18.87
C ASP A 64 -13.37 10.08 18.74
N LEU A 65 -14.18 10.13 17.68
CA LEU A 65 -15.12 11.20 17.39
C LEU A 65 -16.58 10.84 17.71
N LEU A 66 -16.85 9.57 18.05
CA LEU A 66 -18.18 9.11 18.39
C LEU A 66 -18.53 9.44 19.84
N GLU A 67 -19.83 9.58 20.12
CA GLU A 67 -20.29 9.78 21.50
C GLU A 67 -19.95 8.58 22.39
N PRO A 68 -19.58 8.81 23.67
CA PRO A 68 -19.34 7.74 24.63
C PRO A 68 -20.58 6.86 24.77
N GLY A 69 -20.43 5.55 24.53
CA GLY A 69 -21.54 4.59 24.58
C GLY A 69 -22.01 4.09 23.21
N CYS A 70 -21.42 4.59 22.11
CA CYS A 70 -21.54 3.92 20.82
C CYS A 70 -21.03 2.47 20.91
N PRO A 71 -21.77 1.51 20.32
CA PRO A 71 -21.33 0.11 20.29
C PRO A 71 -20.03 -0.02 19.49
N GLU A 72 -19.17 -0.97 19.90
CA GLU A 72 -17.94 -1.25 19.19
C GLU A 72 -18.25 -1.84 17.80
N PRO A 73 -17.78 -1.21 16.71
CA PRO A 73 -18.18 -1.63 15.38
C PRO A 73 -17.42 -2.87 14.91
N GLU A 74 -18.16 -3.81 14.32
CA GLU A 74 -17.59 -5.06 13.84
C GLU A 74 -16.79 -4.87 12.54
N VAL A 75 -15.59 -5.47 12.50
CA VAL A 75 -14.74 -5.54 11.31
C VAL A 75 -14.75 -6.98 10.79
N ASN A 76 -15.22 -7.13 9.57
CA ASN A 76 -15.25 -8.40 8.86
C ASN A 76 -13.89 -8.68 8.22
N HIS A 77 -13.62 -9.96 7.98
CA HIS A 77 -12.36 -10.40 7.39
C HIS A 77 -12.57 -11.55 6.41
N SER A 78 -11.74 -11.60 5.36
CA SER A 78 -11.76 -12.72 4.39
C SER A 78 -11.07 -13.94 4.98
N SER A 79 -11.19 -15.09 4.32
CA SER A 79 -10.18 -16.14 4.47
C SER A 79 -8.81 -15.64 4.01
N PRO A 80 -7.70 -16.19 4.53
CA PRO A 80 -6.36 -15.87 4.05
C PRO A 80 -6.18 -16.22 2.57
N ILE A 81 -5.57 -15.29 1.81
CA ILE A 81 -5.23 -15.44 0.40
C ILE A 81 -3.71 -15.61 0.31
N ASN A 82 -3.26 -16.68 -0.34
CA ASN A 82 -1.83 -16.93 -0.54
C ASN A 82 -1.38 -16.25 -1.84
N VAL A 83 -0.46 -15.29 -1.73
CA VAL A 83 0.16 -14.61 -2.85
C VAL A 83 1.62 -15.03 -2.97
N TRP A 84 2.05 -15.33 -4.18
CA TRP A 84 3.43 -15.67 -4.50
C TRP A 84 3.98 -14.61 -5.47
N GLU A 85 5.14 -14.05 -5.14
CA GLU A 85 5.81 -13.08 -6.00
C GLU A 85 7.21 -13.60 -6.33
N LYS A 86 7.47 -13.83 -7.63
CA LYS A 86 8.80 -14.13 -8.16
C LYS A 86 9.24 -12.98 -9.05
N VAL A 87 10.09 -12.10 -8.52
CA VAL A 87 10.70 -11.02 -9.32
C VAL A 87 12.08 -11.47 -9.78
N ALA A 88 12.23 -11.74 -11.08
CA ALA A 88 13.53 -11.89 -11.73
C ALA A 88 13.87 -10.56 -12.43
N GLY A 89 14.67 -9.72 -11.76
CA GLY A 89 15.11 -8.43 -12.31
C GLY A 89 16.57 -8.49 -12.73
N GLY A 90 16.83 -8.57 -14.03
CA GLY A 90 18.13 -8.26 -14.63
C GLY A 90 18.09 -6.84 -15.19
N LEU A 91 18.95 -5.96 -14.69
CA LEU A 91 19.15 -4.63 -15.27
C LEU A 91 20.53 -4.61 -15.93
N THR A 92 20.57 -4.60 -17.27
CA THR A 92 21.80 -4.44 -18.05
C THR A 92 21.92 -2.98 -18.45
N GLY A 93 22.82 -2.23 -17.78
CA GLY A 93 23.13 -0.85 -18.13
C GLY A 93 24.46 -0.78 -18.88
N ALA A 94 24.45 -0.33 -20.12
CA ALA A 94 25.66 0.00 -20.87
C ALA A 94 25.79 1.53 -20.91
N VAL A 95 26.85 2.07 -20.30
CA VAL A 95 27.20 3.49 -20.39
C VAL A 95 28.47 3.59 -21.22
N SER A 96 28.39 4.26 -22.37
CA SER A 96 29.55 4.56 -23.22
C SER A 96 29.98 6.00 -22.96
N LEU A 97 31.21 6.19 -22.47
CA LEU A 97 31.81 7.51 -22.26
C LEU A 97 32.63 7.89 -23.49
N SER A 98 32.09 8.74 -24.36
CA SER A 98 32.80 9.22 -25.54
C SER A 98 33.59 10.50 -25.24
N THR A 99 34.65 10.37 -24.44
CA THR A 99 35.73 11.37 -24.36
C THR A 99 37.05 10.63 -24.12
N GLY A 100 37.74 10.25 -25.20
CA GLY A 100 39.18 9.94 -25.22
C GLY A 100 39.71 8.73 -24.44
N LEU A 101 38.89 8.04 -23.61
CA LEU A 101 39.26 6.82 -22.91
C LEU A 101 38.26 5.71 -23.28
N GLN A 102 38.71 4.71 -24.05
CA GLN A 102 37.86 3.58 -24.45
C GLN A 102 37.71 2.62 -23.26
N GLY A 103 36.67 2.82 -22.46
CA GLY A 103 36.29 1.93 -21.36
C GLY A 103 34.79 1.64 -21.38
N GLN A 104 34.43 0.39 -21.65
CA GLN A 104 33.06 -0.11 -21.52
C GLN A 104 32.90 -0.71 -20.12
N VAL A 105 32.05 -0.12 -19.29
CA VAL A 105 31.69 -0.70 -17.98
C VAL A 105 30.32 -1.37 -18.12
N THR A 106 30.32 -2.70 -18.12
CA THR A 106 29.11 -3.51 -18.14
C THR A 106 28.76 -3.89 -16.70
N GLY A 107 27.78 -3.20 -16.11
CA GLY A 107 27.26 -3.52 -14.78
C GLY A 107 26.00 -4.37 -14.90
N GLY A 108 26.07 -5.64 -14.48
CA GLY A 108 24.91 -6.52 -14.36
C GLY A 108 24.53 -6.71 -12.90
N SER A 109 23.29 -6.42 -12.53
CA SER A 109 22.73 -6.76 -11.23
C SER A 109 21.57 -7.73 -11.43
N ASN A 110 21.73 -8.96 -10.94
CA ASN A 110 20.66 -9.95 -10.88
C ASN A 110 20.11 -10.01 -9.46
N SER A 111 18.89 -9.54 -9.26
CA SER A 111 18.15 -9.78 -8.01
C SER A 111 16.97 -10.69 -8.29
N ALA A 112 16.98 -11.88 -7.68
CA ALA A 112 15.83 -12.78 -7.64
C ALA A 112 15.34 -12.83 -6.19
N TYR A 113 14.07 -12.46 -5.97
CA TYR A 113 13.42 -12.64 -4.68
C TYR A 113 12.10 -13.38 -4.89
N ILE A 114 11.87 -14.36 -4.00
CA ILE A 114 10.64 -15.15 -3.94
C ILE A 114 10.03 -14.84 -2.58
N SER A 115 8.85 -14.21 -2.57
CA SER A 115 8.03 -14.07 -1.37
C SER A 115 6.74 -14.86 -1.51
N ALA A 116 6.42 -15.65 -0.48
CA ALA A 116 5.08 -16.17 -0.25
C ALA A 116 4.47 -15.40 0.92
N LEU A 117 3.30 -14.82 0.72
CA LEU A 117 2.59 -14.02 1.72
C LEU A 117 1.16 -14.51 1.84
N ALA A 118 0.71 -14.74 3.06
CA ALA A 118 -0.72 -14.87 3.36
C ALA A 118 -1.25 -13.46 3.66
N VAL A 119 -2.23 -13.00 2.89
CA VAL A 119 -2.88 -11.70 3.06
C VAL A 119 -4.36 -11.87 3.36
N GLN A 120 -4.92 -10.96 4.15
CA GLN A 120 -6.33 -10.98 4.52
C GLN A 120 -6.92 -9.60 4.27
N THR A 121 -8.12 -9.57 3.68
CA THR A 121 -8.86 -8.32 3.46
C THR A 121 -9.75 -8.08 4.66
N LEU A 122 -9.72 -6.85 5.18
CA LEU A 122 -10.61 -6.38 6.23
C LEU A 122 -11.61 -5.38 5.64
N TRP A 123 -12.88 -5.46 6.04
CA TRP A 123 -13.90 -4.50 5.64
C TRP A 123 -14.95 -4.28 6.74
N VAL A 124 -15.66 -3.16 6.63
CA VAL A 124 -16.76 -2.81 7.53
C VAL A 124 -18.05 -2.97 6.74
N SER A 125 -19.03 -3.68 7.31
CA SER A 125 -20.30 -3.92 6.61
C SER A 125 -21.11 -2.63 6.48
N PRO A 126 -21.95 -2.48 5.44
CA PRO A 126 -22.87 -1.34 5.34
C PRO A 126 -23.77 -1.18 6.56
N CYS A 127 -24.27 -2.29 7.12
CA CYS A 127 -25.10 -2.29 8.33
C CYS A 127 -24.36 -1.69 9.54
N THR A 128 -23.06 -1.96 9.67
CA THR A 128 -22.22 -1.37 10.73
C THR A 128 -22.12 0.15 10.57
N TRP A 129 -22.05 0.67 9.34
CA TRP A 129 -22.03 2.12 9.10
C TRP A 129 -23.36 2.78 9.43
N GLU A 130 -24.49 2.15 9.07
CA GLU A 130 -25.83 2.66 9.40
C GLU A 130 -26.05 2.76 10.91
N MET A 131 -25.65 1.72 11.65
CA MET A 131 -25.69 1.70 13.12
C MET A 131 -24.89 2.86 13.73
N LEU A 132 -23.67 3.13 13.24
CA LEU A 132 -22.83 4.23 13.73
C LEU A 132 -23.44 5.60 13.43
N LEU A 133 -24.17 5.75 12.31
CA LEU A 133 -24.84 7.01 11.96
C LEU A 133 -26.08 7.28 12.82
N GLU A 134 -26.84 6.25 13.16
CA GLU A 134 -28.04 6.37 13.99
C GLU A 134 -27.71 6.71 15.45
N LYS A 135 -26.51 6.36 15.90
CA LYS A 135 -26.06 6.50 17.30
C LYS A 135 -25.10 7.68 17.55
N ARG A 136 -24.79 8.47 16.52
CA ARG A 136 -23.87 9.62 16.63
C ARG A 136 -24.48 10.84 17.30
#